data_AF-A0A351IVR4-F1
#
_entry.id   AF-A0A351IVR4-F1
#
_cell.length_a   1.000
_cell.length_b   1.000
_cell.length_c   1.000
_cell.angle_alpha   90.00
_cell.angle_beta   90.00
_cell.angle_gamma   90.00
#
_symmetry.space_group_name_H-M   'P 1'
#
loop_
_entity.id
_entity.type
_entity.pdbx_description
1 polymer ?
#
loop_
_entity_poly.entity_id
_entity_poly.type
_entity_poly.pdbx_seq_one_letter_code
_entity_poly.pdbx_strand_id
1 'polypeptide(L)'
;MRWLLPAAVGSAYRKQWPLLGIPAETLSVAFVEGFMYTRLRPLIRADRPSAKAPPTVLLKVASRLHPEFRRRTRAARRTLEQSPAPGVIAEWHSTIRPDLTARNLAFQDVDLGTLEDQGLADHVSGILAHVRSTFEEHFRLHGYDLGPIGLLLLAGADWGLASTELLTALAGASPSTVEPREALARIRAALAETGVAPTSLEDVTAA
;
A
#
# COMPACT_ATOMS: atom_id res chain seq x y z
N MET A 1 -6.67 -8.89 10.40
CA MET A 1 -6.40 -7.44 10.22
C MET A 1 -6.10 -6.68 11.51
N ARG A 2 -6.91 -6.79 12.57
CA ARG A 2 -6.77 -5.94 13.79
C ARG A 2 -5.36 -5.92 14.41
N TRP A 3 -4.66 -7.05 14.43
CA TRP A 3 -3.29 -7.14 14.96
C TRP A 3 -2.21 -6.78 13.93
N LEU A 4 -2.47 -7.05 12.64
CA LEU A 4 -1.51 -6.91 11.56
C LEU A 4 -1.36 -5.46 11.10
N LEU A 5 -2.50 -4.78 10.93
CA LEU A 5 -2.57 -3.46 10.31
C LEU A 5 -1.85 -2.39 11.15
N PRO A 6 -2.03 -2.28 12.48
CA PRO A 6 -1.27 -1.34 13.30
C PRO A 6 0.24 -1.53 13.23
N ALA A 7 0.70 -2.79 13.24
CA ALA A 7 2.11 -3.12 13.18
C ALA A 7 2.73 -2.74 11.82
N ALA A 8 2.07 -3.15 10.73
CA ALA A 8 2.54 -2.92 9.37
C ALA A 8 2.57 -1.42 9.01
N VAL A 9 1.47 -0.69 9.26
CA VAL A 9 1.40 0.77 9.01
C VAL A 9 2.47 1.49 9.81
N GLY A 10 2.54 1.22 11.11
CA GLY A 10 3.47 1.87 12.02
C GLY A 10 4.92 1.64 11.61
N SER A 11 5.28 0.39 11.23
CA SER A 11 6.62 0.03 10.79
C SER A 11 6.98 0.64 9.44
N ALA A 12 6.14 0.43 8.41
CA ALA A 12 6.40 0.90 7.05
C ALA A 12 6.60 2.41 7.01
N TYR A 13 5.66 3.17 7.60
CA TYR A 13 5.73 4.62 7.56
C TYR A 13 6.87 5.20 8.39
N ARG A 14 7.20 4.60 9.54
CA ARG A 14 8.39 5.03 10.31
C ARG A 14 9.68 4.89 9.49
N LYS A 15 9.78 3.88 8.62
CA LYS A 15 10.91 3.68 7.70
C LYS A 15 10.85 4.61 6.48
N GLN A 16 9.68 4.77 5.87
CA GLN A 16 9.54 5.48 4.58
C GLN A 16 9.40 6.99 4.70
N TRP A 17 8.67 7.50 5.70
CA TRP A 17 8.44 8.93 5.86
C TRP A 17 9.70 9.78 6.00
N PRO A 18 10.78 9.29 6.66
CA PRO A 18 12.06 9.98 6.62
C PRO A 18 12.68 10.10 5.23
N LEU A 19 12.52 9.09 4.39
CA LEU A 19 13.06 9.05 3.02
C LEU A 19 12.28 9.98 2.09
N LEU A 20 10.95 10.03 2.26
CA LEU A 20 10.04 10.88 1.50
C LEU A 20 9.96 12.32 2.05
N GLY A 21 10.55 12.57 3.22
CA GLY A 21 10.57 13.89 3.86
C GLY A 21 9.26 14.33 4.52
N ILE A 22 8.37 13.40 4.85
CA ILE A 22 7.13 13.69 5.57
C ILE A 22 7.48 14.21 6.97
N PRO A 23 6.94 15.34 7.44
CA PRO A 23 7.30 15.97 8.72
C PRO A 23 6.55 15.34 9.93
N ALA A 24 6.47 14.01 9.96
CA ALA A 24 5.79 13.24 11.01
C ALA A 24 6.57 11.95 11.30
N GLU A 25 6.37 11.35 12.48
CA GLU A 25 7.05 10.12 12.87
C GLU A 25 6.49 8.91 12.12
N THR A 26 5.17 8.69 12.19
CA THR A 26 4.44 7.58 11.56
C THR A 26 2.92 7.82 11.65
N LEU A 27 2.11 6.91 11.11
CA LEU A 27 0.67 6.84 11.34
C LEU A 27 0.40 5.75 12.37
N SER A 28 -0.18 6.12 13.52
CA SER A 28 -0.71 5.15 14.47
C SER A 28 -2.06 4.66 13.99
N VAL A 29 -2.31 3.36 14.14
CA VAL A 29 -3.64 2.78 13.93
C VAL A 29 -4.06 2.03 15.18
N ALA A 30 -5.31 2.19 15.58
CA ALA A 30 -5.93 1.44 16.67
C ALA A 30 -7.33 0.99 16.25
N PHE A 31 -7.79 -0.10 16.84
CA PHE A 31 -9.17 -0.55 16.73
C PHE A 31 -9.85 -0.36 18.09
N VAL A 32 -10.94 0.39 18.12
CA VAL A 32 -11.76 0.62 19.33
C VAL A 32 -13.17 0.15 19.01
N GLU A 33 -13.67 -0.83 19.76
CA GLU A 33 -14.97 -1.48 19.48
C GLU A 33 -15.14 -1.94 18.02
N GLY A 34 -14.04 -2.38 17.40
CA GLY A 34 -14.01 -2.84 16.02
C GLY A 34 -13.92 -1.74 14.95
N PHE A 35 -14.01 -0.46 15.32
CA PHE A 35 -13.80 0.66 14.42
C PHE A 35 -12.32 1.03 14.33
N MET A 36 -11.84 1.26 13.11
CA MET A 36 -10.47 1.66 12.86
C MET A 36 -10.30 3.17 13.04
N TYR A 37 -9.34 3.56 13.87
CA TYR A 37 -8.94 4.95 14.05
C TYR A 37 -7.48 5.11 13.65
N THR A 38 -7.20 6.17 12.89
CA THR A 38 -5.84 6.52 12.50
C THR A 38 -5.46 7.86 13.12
N ARG A 39 -4.17 8.01 13.46
CA ARG A 39 -3.64 9.24 14.04
C ARG A 39 -2.24 9.51 13.50
N LEU A 40 -2.05 10.67 12.89
CA LEU A 40 -0.73 11.15 12.52
C LEU A 40 0.09 11.41 13.81
N ARG A 41 1.27 10.77 13.92
CA ARG A 41 2.18 11.04 15.04
C ARG A 41 3.15 12.17 14.68
N PRO A 42 3.10 13.34 15.32
CA PRO A 42 4.04 14.41 15.07
C PRO A 42 5.46 14.04 15.53
N LEU A 43 6.48 14.66 14.94
CA LEU A 43 7.89 14.47 15.35
C LEU A 43 8.19 14.94 16.77
N ILE A 44 7.39 15.88 17.29
CA ILE A 44 7.56 16.46 18.62
C ILE A 44 6.30 16.17 19.44
N ARG A 45 6.49 15.64 20.65
CA ARG A 45 5.41 15.42 21.64
C ARG A 45 4.24 14.57 21.13
N ALA A 46 4.52 13.47 20.41
CA ALA A 46 3.50 12.58 19.85
C ALA A 46 2.45 12.12 20.86
N ASP A 47 2.83 11.86 22.11
CA ASP A 47 1.93 11.37 23.17
C ASP A 47 1.41 12.45 24.12
N ARG A 48 1.66 13.74 23.80
CA ARG A 48 1.17 14.88 24.59
C ARG A 48 0.34 15.78 23.69
N PRO A 49 -0.95 15.44 23.45
CA PRO A 49 -1.83 16.26 22.63
C PRO A 49 -1.91 17.69 23.18
N SER A 50 -1.77 18.67 22.28
CA SER A 50 -1.97 20.08 22.62
C SER A 50 -3.36 20.50 22.14
N ALA A 51 -4.15 21.11 23.03
CA ALA A 51 -5.44 21.68 22.66
C ALA A 51 -5.31 22.91 21.74
N LYS A 52 -4.10 23.50 21.65
CA LYS A 52 -3.81 24.66 20.81
C LYS A 52 -2.73 24.33 19.79
N ALA A 53 -2.94 24.75 18.55
CA ALA A 53 -1.88 24.73 17.55
C ALA A 53 -0.69 25.57 18.05
N PRO A 54 0.56 25.09 17.90
CA PRO A 54 1.72 25.89 18.23
C PRO A 54 1.73 27.18 17.38
N PRO A 55 2.05 28.34 17.97
CA PRO A 55 2.19 29.59 17.23
C PRO A 55 3.06 29.45 15.98
N THR A 56 2.65 30.08 14.87
CA THR A 56 3.33 29.97 13.57
C THR A 56 4.82 30.33 13.63
N VAL A 57 5.20 31.29 14.48
CA VAL A 57 6.62 31.65 14.69
C VAL A 57 7.40 30.48 15.27
N LEU A 58 6.85 29.78 16.27
CA LEU A 58 7.49 28.59 16.85
C LEU A 58 7.58 27.46 15.85
N LEU A 59 6.56 27.25 15.01
CA LEU A 59 6.62 26.27 13.92
C LEU A 59 7.70 26.61 12.88
N LYS A 60 7.85 27.89 12.51
CA LYS A 60 8.92 28.35 11.61
C LYS A 60 10.31 28.14 12.21
N VAL A 61 10.48 28.41 13.50
CA VAL A 61 11.75 28.19 14.21
C VAL A 61 12.05 26.69 14.30
N ALA A 62 11.08 25.88 14.72
CA ALA A 62 11.24 24.43 14.84
C ALA A 62 11.57 23.80 13.48
N SER A 63 10.88 24.16 12.40
CA SER A 63 11.16 23.60 11.08
C SER A 63 12.55 23.96 10.54
N ARG A 64 13.09 25.13 10.91
CA ARG A 64 14.39 25.62 10.45
C ARG A 64 15.57 25.16 11.30
N LEU A 65 15.39 24.99 12.61
CA LEU A 65 16.48 24.68 13.54
C LEU A 65 16.51 23.21 13.96
N HIS A 66 15.35 22.55 14.08
CA HIS A 66 15.31 21.18 14.55
C HIS A 66 15.95 20.24 13.52
N PRO A 67 16.96 19.43 13.91
CA PRO A 67 17.76 18.66 12.97
C PRO A 67 16.92 17.70 12.12
N GLU A 68 15.94 17.03 12.75
CA GLU A 68 15.07 16.11 12.03
C GLU A 68 14.15 16.84 11.04
N PHE A 69 13.58 18.00 11.38
CA PHE A 69 12.78 18.76 10.42
C PHE A 69 13.63 19.21 9.23
N ARG A 70 14.84 19.72 9.47
CA ARG A 70 15.76 20.09 8.39
C ARG A 70 16.08 18.89 7.47
N ARG A 71 16.32 17.73 8.06
CA ARG A 71 16.57 16.49 7.31
C ARG A 71 15.35 16.11 6.47
N ARG A 72 14.14 16.14 7.05
CA ARG A 72 12.88 15.89 6.33
C ARG A 72 12.66 16.89 5.21
N THR A 73 12.88 18.19 5.44
CA THR A 73 12.75 19.22 4.39
C THR A 73 13.72 18.98 3.22
N ARG A 74 14.97 18.58 3.49
CA ARG A 74 15.91 18.22 2.41
C ARG A 74 15.46 16.97 1.65
N ALA A 75 14.95 15.96 2.35
CA ALA A 75 14.40 14.76 1.74
C ALA A 75 13.19 15.08 0.86
N ALA A 76 12.22 15.84 1.38
CA ALA A 76 11.03 16.25 0.65
C ALA A 76 11.39 17.02 -0.62
N ARG A 77 12.37 17.93 -0.55
CA ARG A 77 12.87 18.64 -1.73
C ARG A 77 13.39 17.69 -2.79
N ARG A 78 14.27 16.75 -2.42
CA ARG A 78 14.78 15.73 -3.35
C ARG A 78 13.65 14.87 -3.91
N THR A 79 12.69 14.46 -3.08
CA THR A 79 11.53 13.67 -3.50
C THR A 79 10.69 14.41 -4.54
N LEU A 80 10.47 15.71 -4.36
CA LEU A 80 9.73 16.54 -5.31
C LEU A 80 10.52 16.80 -6.60
N GLU A 81 11.84 17.00 -6.49
CA GLU A 81 12.72 17.26 -7.65
C GLU A 81 12.96 16.01 -8.51
N GLN A 82 13.12 14.85 -7.87
CA GLN A 82 13.62 13.65 -8.54
C GLN A 82 12.57 12.53 -8.65
N SER A 83 11.51 12.55 -7.84
CA SER A 83 10.50 11.50 -7.68
C SER A 83 11.06 10.07 -7.60
N PRO A 84 10.98 9.40 -6.43
CA PRO A 84 11.44 8.02 -6.32
C PRO A 84 10.47 6.99 -6.96
N ALA A 85 9.26 7.40 -7.33
CA ALA A 85 8.19 6.48 -7.75
C ALA A 85 8.54 5.62 -8.99
N PRO A 86 9.13 6.15 -10.09
CA PRO A 86 9.45 5.35 -11.27
C PRO A 86 10.40 4.18 -10.96
N GLY A 87 11.41 4.40 -10.10
CA GLY A 87 12.34 3.35 -9.68
C GLY A 87 11.64 2.24 -8.87
N VAL A 88 10.73 2.62 -7.98
CA VAL A 88 9.92 1.66 -7.19
C VAL A 88 8.94 0.90 -8.08
N ILE A 89 8.34 1.54 -9.09
CA ILE A 89 7.48 0.88 -10.07
C ILE A 89 8.28 -0.15 -10.87
N ALA A 90 9.48 0.21 -11.33
CA ALA A 90 10.36 -0.72 -12.03
C ALA A 90 10.70 -1.94 -11.15
N GLU A 91 11.11 -1.72 -9.90
CA GLU A 91 11.39 -2.78 -8.91
C GLU A 91 10.17 -3.66 -8.64
N TRP A 92 8.97 -3.06 -8.55
CA TRP A 92 7.72 -3.78 -8.38
C TRP A 92 7.49 -4.80 -9.49
N HIS A 93 7.66 -4.37 -10.74
CA HIS A 93 7.45 -5.22 -11.90
C HIS A 93 8.57 -6.25 -12.09
N SER A 94 9.83 -5.88 -11.84
CA SER A 94 10.98 -6.76 -12.11
C SER A 94 11.21 -7.80 -11.03
N THR A 95 10.88 -7.49 -9.78
CA THR A 95 11.36 -8.27 -8.63
C THR A 95 10.27 -8.54 -7.63
N ILE A 96 9.65 -7.50 -7.06
CA ILE A 96 8.74 -7.70 -5.91
C ILE A 96 7.52 -8.53 -6.30
N ARG A 97 6.78 -8.15 -7.36
CA ARG A 97 5.57 -8.87 -7.76
C ARG A 97 5.85 -10.32 -8.19
N PRO A 98 6.86 -10.61 -9.05
CA PRO A 98 7.23 -11.99 -9.38
C PRO A 98 7.53 -12.84 -8.13
N ASP A 99 8.36 -12.31 -7.22
CA ASP A 99 8.73 -12.98 -5.98
C ASP A 99 7.53 -13.29 -5.08
N LEU A 100 6.62 -12.32 -4.92
CA LEU A 100 5.40 -12.51 -4.14
C LEU A 100 4.48 -13.55 -4.77
N THR A 101 4.33 -13.51 -6.10
CA THR A 101 3.54 -14.50 -6.84
C THR A 101 4.11 -15.91 -6.65
N ALA A 102 5.42 -16.07 -6.83
CA ALA A 102 6.09 -17.37 -6.68
C ALA A 102 5.95 -17.92 -5.26
N ARG A 103 6.15 -17.10 -4.23
CA ARG A 103 5.97 -17.53 -2.83
C ARG A 103 4.52 -17.91 -2.51
N ASN A 104 3.56 -17.12 -3.00
CA ASN A 104 2.14 -17.43 -2.80
C ASN A 104 1.73 -18.74 -3.47
N LEU A 105 2.24 -19.02 -4.69
CA LEU A 105 1.99 -20.28 -5.38
C LEU A 105 2.66 -21.45 -4.64
N ALA A 106 3.91 -21.29 -4.19
CA ALA A 106 4.59 -22.31 -3.41
C ALA A 106 3.85 -22.68 -2.11
N PHE A 107 3.17 -21.73 -1.46
CA PHE A 107 2.29 -22.04 -0.33
C PHE A 107 1.03 -22.82 -0.75
N GLN A 108 0.49 -22.55 -1.93
CA GLN A 108 -0.72 -23.21 -2.45
C GLN A 108 -0.43 -24.63 -2.97
N ASP A 109 0.78 -24.89 -3.43
CA ASP A 109 1.20 -26.19 -3.96
C ASP A 109 1.44 -27.26 -2.87
N VAL A 110 1.37 -26.89 -1.59
CA VAL A 110 1.55 -27.83 -0.47
C VAL A 110 0.28 -28.67 -0.28
N ASP A 111 0.42 -29.99 -0.42
CA ASP A 111 -0.64 -30.94 -0.08
C ASP A 111 -0.80 -31.06 1.44
N LEU A 112 -1.73 -30.27 1.98
CA LEU A 112 -2.04 -30.23 3.41
C LEU A 112 -2.48 -31.61 3.96
N GLY A 113 -3.03 -32.50 3.14
CA GLY A 113 -3.47 -33.82 3.56
C GLY A 113 -2.33 -34.78 3.90
N THR A 114 -1.11 -34.43 3.49
CA THR A 114 0.10 -35.23 3.76
C THR A 114 0.92 -34.74 4.95
N LEU A 115 0.56 -33.59 5.53
CA LEU A 115 1.31 -33.00 6.64
C LEU A 115 0.88 -33.60 7.97
N GLU A 116 1.86 -33.95 8.80
CA GLU A 116 1.64 -34.17 10.24
C GLU A 116 1.37 -32.83 10.95
N ASP A 117 0.83 -32.88 12.17
CA ASP A 117 0.43 -31.70 12.95
C ASP A 117 1.53 -30.62 13.03
N GLN A 118 2.78 -31.03 13.23
CA GLN A 118 3.91 -30.11 13.26
C GLN A 118 4.17 -29.46 11.90
N GLY A 119 4.08 -30.23 10.81
CA GLY A 119 4.24 -29.73 9.45
C GLY A 119 3.13 -28.73 9.09
N LEU A 120 1.90 -28.98 9.52
CA LEU A 120 0.79 -28.05 9.36
C LEU A 120 1.01 -26.76 10.16
N ALA A 121 1.46 -26.87 11.42
CA ALA A 121 1.78 -25.72 12.25
C ALA A 121 2.89 -24.83 11.65
N ASP A 122 3.93 -25.46 11.10
CA ASP A 122 5.04 -24.76 10.44
C ASP A 122 4.57 -24.08 9.15
N HIS A 123 3.74 -24.76 8.35
CA HIS A 123 3.17 -24.21 7.14
C HIS A 123 2.30 -22.96 7.42
N VAL A 124 1.38 -23.05 8.38
CA VAL A 124 0.56 -21.91 8.81
C VAL A 124 1.42 -20.77 9.34
N SER A 125 2.45 -21.08 10.13
CA SER A 125 3.39 -20.07 10.64
C SER A 125 4.15 -19.37 9.51
N GLY A 126 4.56 -20.12 8.48
CA GLY A 126 5.18 -19.60 7.26
C GLY A 126 4.26 -18.64 6.51
N ILE A 127 2.99 -19.00 6.31
CA ILE A 127 1.98 -18.13 5.69
C ILE A 127 1.80 -16.85 6.52
N LEU A 128 1.65 -16.97 7.84
CA LEU A 128 1.45 -15.81 8.71
C LEU A 128 2.66 -14.87 8.70
N ALA A 129 3.89 -15.41 8.66
CA ALA A 129 5.11 -14.63 8.52
C ALA A 129 5.16 -13.93 7.15
N HIS A 130 4.80 -14.64 6.07
CA HIS A 130 4.74 -14.07 4.74
C HIS A 130 3.72 -12.92 4.68
N VAL A 131 2.50 -13.13 5.17
CA VAL A 131 1.46 -12.09 5.26
C VAL A 131 1.93 -10.89 6.05
N ARG A 132 2.66 -11.07 7.16
CA ARG A 132 3.23 -9.94 7.92
C ARG A 132 4.17 -9.08 7.08
N SER A 133 5.09 -9.74 6.37
CA SER A 133 6.07 -9.06 5.52
C SER A 133 5.41 -8.36 4.33
N THR A 134 4.46 -9.02 3.65
CA THR A 134 3.80 -8.46 2.48
C THR A 134 2.86 -7.32 2.83
N PHE A 135 2.25 -7.34 4.02
CA PHE A 135 1.43 -6.24 4.48
C PHE A 135 2.25 -4.98 4.82
N GLU A 136 3.45 -5.15 5.38
CA GLU A 136 4.38 -4.03 5.53
C GLU A 136 4.81 -3.47 4.18
N GLU A 137 5.11 -4.35 3.21
CA GLU A 137 5.47 -3.97 1.85
C GLU A 137 4.34 -3.22 1.13
N HIS A 138 3.09 -3.64 1.32
CA HIS A 138 1.92 -2.91 0.83
C HIS A 138 1.88 -1.45 1.31
N PHE A 139 2.11 -1.20 2.61
CA PHE A 139 2.18 0.16 3.13
C PHE A 139 3.47 0.91 2.73
N ARG A 140 4.57 0.19 2.48
CA ARG A 140 5.77 0.79 1.87
C ARG A 140 5.42 1.39 0.51
N LEU A 141 4.76 0.60 -0.34
CA LEU A 141 4.33 1.00 -1.69
C LEU A 141 3.32 2.14 -1.66
N HIS A 142 2.46 2.24 -0.63
CA HIS A 142 1.59 3.40 -0.44
C HIS A 142 2.32 4.74 -0.23
N GLY A 143 3.63 4.69 0.09
CA GLY A 143 4.47 5.88 0.10
C GLY A 143 4.71 6.47 -1.30
N TYR A 144 4.50 5.69 -2.35
CA TYR A 144 4.89 6.02 -3.73
C TYR A 144 3.71 6.19 -4.69
N ASP A 145 2.48 5.83 -4.30
CA ASP A 145 1.25 6.07 -5.09
C ASP A 145 0.50 7.35 -4.65
N LEU A 146 0.36 7.58 -3.33
CA LEU A 146 -0.39 8.70 -2.78
C LEU A 146 0.28 10.05 -3.06
N GLY A 147 1.61 10.09 -3.08
CA GLY A 147 2.39 11.29 -3.40
C GLY A 147 2.09 11.81 -4.81
N PRO A 148 2.31 11.00 -5.86
CA PRO A 148 1.94 11.35 -7.23
C PRO A 148 0.47 11.72 -7.41
N ILE A 149 -0.46 11.00 -6.79
CA ILE A 149 -1.89 11.37 -6.82
C ILE A 149 -2.08 12.77 -6.21
N GLY A 150 -1.49 13.04 -5.05
CA GLY A 150 -1.55 14.36 -4.43
C GLY A 150 -0.98 15.48 -5.30
N LEU A 151 0.12 15.22 -6.02
CA LEU A 151 0.71 16.18 -6.96
C LEU A 151 -0.20 16.43 -8.17
N LEU A 152 -0.84 15.39 -8.70
CA LEU A 152 -1.84 15.53 -9.77
C LEU A 152 -3.02 16.38 -9.31
N LEU A 153 -3.53 16.15 -8.09
CA LEU A 153 -4.64 16.94 -7.56
C LEU A 153 -4.26 18.42 -7.35
N LEU A 154 -3.01 18.69 -6.95
CA LEU A 154 -2.50 20.05 -6.83
C LEU A 154 -2.38 20.73 -8.20
N ALA A 155 -1.76 20.07 -9.18
CA ALA A 155 -1.64 20.60 -10.54
C ALA A 155 -3.00 20.81 -11.20
N GLY A 156 -3.94 19.89 -10.97
CA GLY A 156 -5.30 19.99 -11.46
C GLY A 156 -6.07 21.20 -10.90
N ALA A 157 -5.82 21.58 -9.65
CA ALA A 157 -6.37 22.81 -9.09
C ALA A 157 -5.86 24.05 -9.84
N ASP A 158 -4.58 24.07 -10.23
CA ASP A 158 -4.01 25.16 -11.05
C ASP A 158 -4.61 25.20 -12.47
N TRP A 159 -5.11 24.07 -12.97
CA TRP A 159 -5.86 23.97 -14.24
C TRP A 159 -7.35 24.29 -14.11
N GLY A 160 -7.84 24.58 -12.90
CA GLY A 160 -9.26 24.83 -12.64
C GLY A 160 -10.13 23.58 -12.62
N LEU A 161 -9.54 22.39 -12.51
CA LEU A 161 -10.26 21.11 -12.45
C LEU A 161 -10.56 20.71 -11.00
N ALA A 162 -11.76 20.18 -10.78
CA ALA A 162 -12.13 19.64 -9.48
C ALA A 162 -11.39 18.33 -9.20
N SER A 163 -10.95 18.12 -7.96
CA SER A 163 -10.30 16.85 -7.56
C SER A 163 -11.17 15.61 -7.84
N THR A 164 -12.49 15.75 -7.70
CA THR A 164 -13.46 14.68 -8.01
C THR A 164 -13.45 14.30 -9.48
N GLU A 165 -13.31 15.28 -10.38
CA GLU A 165 -13.25 15.06 -11.83
C GLU A 165 -11.97 14.29 -12.20
N LEU A 166 -10.82 14.72 -11.68
CA LEU A 166 -9.53 14.05 -11.90
C LEU A 166 -9.51 12.61 -11.39
N LEU A 167 -10.01 12.38 -10.16
CA LEU A 167 -10.08 11.03 -9.59
C LEU A 167 -11.05 10.14 -10.37
N THR A 168 -12.16 10.70 -10.85
CA THR A 168 -13.14 9.96 -11.67
C THR A 168 -12.51 9.56 -13.00
N ALA A 169 -11.72 10.44 -13.63
CA ALA A 169 -11.02 10.12 -14.87
C ALA A 169 -9.98 8.99 -14.72
N LEU A 170 -9.42 8.80 -13.52
CA LEU A 170 -8.50 7.70 -13.21
C LEU A 170 -9.22 6.39 -12.84
N ALA A 171 -10.53 6.43 -12.57
CA ALA A 171 -11.27 5.25 -12.15
C ALA A 171 -11.24 4.18 -13.27
N GLY A 172 -10.78 2.98 -12.94
CA GLY A 172 -10.68 1.87 -13.90
C GLY A 172 -9.50 1.97 -14.88
N ALA A 173 -8.63 2.97 -14.76
CA ALA A 173 -7.44 3.09 -15.61
C ALA A 173 -6.29 2.14 -15.21
N SER A 174 -6.36 1.51 -14.04
CA SER A 174 -5.31 0.61 -13.57
C SER A 174 -5.33 -0.72 -14.34
N PRO A 175 -4.21 -1.14 -14.96
CA PRO A 175 -4.07 -2.48 -15.53
C PRO A 175 -4.45 -3.58 -14.54
N SER A 176 -4.13 -3.41 -13.25
CA SER A 176 -4.47 -4.39 -12.20
C SER A 176 -5.97 -4.61 -12.01
N THR A 177 -6.81 -3.65 -12.42
CA THR A 177 -8.28 -3.77 -12.38
C THR A 177 -8.89 -4.14 -13.73
N VAL A 178 -8.18 -3.84 -14.82
CA VAL A 178 -8.62 -4.11 -16.19
C VAL A 178 -8.27 -5.53 -16.63
N GLU A 179 -7.03 -5.96 -16.42
CA GLU A 179 -6.51 -7.26 -16.87
C GLU A 179 -7.33 -8.45 -16.37
N PRO A 180 -7.75 -8.53 -15.08
CA PRO A 180 -8.60 -9.64 -14.63
C PRO A 180 -9.95 -9.66 -15.32
N ARG A 181 -10.56 -8.49 -15.57
CA ARG A 181 -11.83 -8.37 -16.28
C ARG A 181 -11.68 -8.83 -17.73
N GLU A 182 -10.59 -8.47 -18.39
CA GLU A 182 -10.30 -8.91 -19.76
C GLU A 182 -10.02 -10.41 -19.82
N ALA A 183 -9.30 -10.97 -18.85
CA ALA A 183 -9.08 -12.41 -18.73
C ALA A 183 -10.41 -13.17 -18.59
N LEU A 184 -11.30 -12.71 -17.71
CA LEU A 184 -12.65 -13.27 -17.57
C LEU A 184 -13.47 -13.14 -18.86
N ALA A 185 -13.35 -12.02 -19.58
CA ALA A 185 -14.03 -11.85 -20.85
C ALA A 185 -13.52 -12.83 -21.93
N ARG A 186 -12.21 -13.13 -21.96
CA ARG A 186 -11.63 -14.14 -22.85
C ARG A 186 -12.11 -15.55 -22.50
N ILE A 187 -12.13 -15.91 -21.22
CA ILE A 187 -12.67 -17.21 -20.74
C ILE A 187 -14.13 -17.36 -21.16
N ARG A 188 -14.96 -16.33 -20.95
CA ARG A 188 -16.36 -16.34 -21.37
C ARG A 188 -16.51 -16.54 -22.89
N ALA A 189 -15.68 -15.87 -23.70
CA ALA A 189 -15.72 -16.01 -25.14
C ALA A 189 -15.38 -17.43 -25.59
N ALA A 190 -14.32 -18.02 -25.04
CA ALA A 190 -13.93 -19.41 -25.33
C ALA A 190 -15.03 -20.41 -24.96
N LEU A 191 -15.68 -20.24 -23.80
CA LEU A 191 -16.80 -21.09 -23.38
C LEU A 191 -18.04 -20.94 -24.26
N ALA A 192 -18.29 -19.73 -24.80
CA ALA A 192 -19.39 -19.53 -25.72
C ALA A 192 -19.19 -20.29 -27.05
N GLU A 193 -17.95 -20.51 -27.48
CA GLU A 193 -17.62 -21.29 -28.68
C GLU A 193 -17.86 -22.80 -28.49
N THR A 194 -17.76 -23.32 -27.26
CA THR A 194 -18.03 -24.73 -26.95
C THR A 194 -19.52 -25.03 -26.78
N GLY A 195 -20.37 -24.00 -26.66
CA GLY A 195 -21.80 -24.13 -26.41
C GLY A 195 -22.14 -24.62 -25.00
N VAL A 196 -21.15 -24.70 -24.10
CA VAL A 196 -21.32 -25.10 -22.70
C VAL A 196 -21.69 -23.87 -21.87
N ALA A 197 -22.70 -24.01 -21.00
CA ALA A 197 -23.05 -23.02 -19.99
C ALA A 197 -22.55 -23.52 -18.62
N PRO A 198 -21.27 -23.31 -18.27
CA PRO A 198 -20.70 -23.89 -17.06
C PRO A 198 -21.34 -23.29 -15.81
N THR A 199 -21.61 -24.16 -14.84
CA THR A 199 -22.13 -23.80 -13.51
C THR A 199 -21.11 -24.05 -12.40
N SER A 200 -20.00 -24.70 -12.73
CA SER A 200 -18.88 -25.02 -11.85
C SER A 200 -17.52 -24.75 -12.51
N LEU A 201 -16.43 -24.75 -11.73
CA LEU A 201 -15.06 -24.68 -12.27
C LEU A 201 -14.65 -25.98 -12.97
N GLU A 202 -15.26 -27.11 -12.60
CA GLU A 202 -15.06 -28.41 -13.25
C GLU A 202 -15.62 -28.37 -14.68
N ASP A 203 -16.80 -27.78 -14.87
CA ASP A 203 -17.40 -27.57 -16.20
C ASP A 203 -16.49 -26.68 -17.07
N VAL A 204 -15.86 -25.66 -16.49
CA VAL A 204 -14.89 -24.79 -17.18
C VAL A 204 -13.63 -25.55 -17.56
N THR A 205 -13.18 -26.50 -16.72
CA THR A 205 -11.98 -27.30 -16.96
C THR A 205 -12.21 -28.40 -18.02
N ALA A 206 -13.46 -28.89 -18.10
CA ALA A 206 -13.86 -29.96 -19.02
C ALA A 206 -14.24 -29.47 -20.42
N ALA A 207 -14.52 -28.17 -20.59
CA ALA A 207 -14.89 -27.53 -21.85
C ALA A 207 -13.67 -27.18 -22.71
#